data_AF-A0A355DQJ9-F1
#
_entry.id   AF-A0A355DQJ9-F1
#
_cell.length_a   1.000
_cell.length_b   1.000
_cell.length_c   1.000
_cell.angle_alpha   90.00
_cell.angle_beta   90.00
_cell.angle_gamma   90.00
#
_symmetry.space_group_name_H-M   'P 1'
#
loop_
_entity.id
_entity.type
_entity.pdbx_description
1 polymer ?
#
loop_
_entity_poly.entity_id
_entity_poly.type
_entity_poly.pdbx_seq_one_letter_code
_entity_poly.pdbx_strand_id
1 'polypeptide(L)'
;CGGEALPRDLAEELLTKGAALWNLYGPTESTIWSTVYQVEAAKLVKAQVPIGCPIANTQVYLLDSWGQPVPIGIPGELHIGGAGLARGYLHRPELSQQKFIHHQVAGRLYKTGDLARYLPNGTIEYIDRIDHQVKLRGFRIELGEIESLLRQHPAVEQAVVIVRQDEPTNKRLVAYIVGQASLEDMTHKLHGFLKKKLPNYMVPSAFVMLEALPLTPNGKVDHRALPVPDFTKLRPEDTFVPPRTPVEQVLSEIWTQVLGVERIGIHDNFFELGGDSFVSIQIIYKANQVGLPLIPKQLFDNQTIAELAVVANTLQTLQAEQEVNTEMVSFIPPSNEAKNYTSSNFPQAQINQKDLDKIFNKIKRSSKR
;
A
#
# COMPACT_ATOMS: atom_id res chain seq x y z
N CYS A 1 -13.40 -3.40 5.55
CA CYS A 1 -11.99 -2.99 5.64
C CYS A 1 -11.14 -4.16 6.11
N GLY A 2 -9.89 -4.24 5.67
CA GLY A 2 -8.95 -5.27 6.09
C GLY A 2 -7.58 -5.02 5.46
N GLY A 3 -6.57 -5.76 5.89
CA GLY A 3 -5.19 -5.61 5.40
C GLY A 3 -4.31 -4.75 6.31
N GLU A 4 -4.84 -3.76 7.02
CA GLU A 4 -4.15 -2.97 8.05
C GLU A 4 -5.03 -2.84 9.31
N ALA A 5 -4.43 -2.43 10.44
CA ALA A 5 -5.19 -2.15 11.65
C ALA A 5 -6.17 -0.99 11.38
N LEU A 6 -7.46 -1.22 11.59
CA LEU A 6 -8.50 -0.22 11.36
C LEU A 6 -8.53 0.80 12.51
N PRO A 7 -8.20 2.07 12.27
CA PRO A 7 -8.28 3.11 13.31
C PRO A 7 -9.73 3.39 13.69
N ARG A 8 -9.96 3.68 14.98
CA ARG A 8 -11.28 4.03 15.50
C ARG A 8 -11.90 5.21 14.75
N ASP A 9 -11.16 6.31 14.60
CA ASP A 9 -11.70 7.56 14.04
C ASP A 9 -12.19 7.37 12.60
N LEU A 10 -11.43 6.63 11.79
CA LEU A 10 -11.83 6.24 10.43
C LEU A 10 -13.09 5.36 10.44
N ALA A 11 -13.18 4.42 11.38
CA ALA A 11 -14.35 3.56 11.51
C ALA A 11 -15.61 4.35 11.90
N GLU A 12 -15.49 5.30 12.82
CA GLU A 12 -16.57 6.20 13.21
C GLU A 12 -17.03 7.04 12.02
N GLU A 13 -16.10 7.66 11.29
CA GLU A 13 -16.43 8.45 10.10
C GLU A 13 -17.19 7.62 9.07
N LEU A 14 -16.69 6.42 8.73
CA LEU A 14 -17.34 5.53 7.75
C LEU A 14 -18.75 5.11 8.20
N LEU A 15 -18.96 4.86 9.49
CA LEU A 15 -20.27 4.51 10.03
C LEU A 15 -21.27 5.68 9.92
N THR A 16 -20.81 6.93 10.08
CA THR A 16 -21.69 8.10 9.90
C THR A 16 -22.21 8.25 8.47
N LYS A 17 -21.53 7.67 7.48
CA LYS A 17 -21.98 7.66 6.07
C LYS A 17 -23.07 6.63 5.80
N GLY A 18 -23.58 5.93 6.83
CA GLY A 18 -24.66 4.95 6.72
C GLY A 18 -24.22 3.58 6.19
N ALA A 19 -22.91 3.32 6.13
CA ALA A 19 -22.38 2.04 5.66
C ALA A 19 -22.33 0.99 6.77
N ALA A 20 -22.71 -0.25 6.46
CA ALA A 20 -22.37 -1.39 7.31
C ALA A 20 -20.86 -1.67 7.19
N LEU A 21 -20.13 -1.59 8.31
CA LEU A 21 -18.68 -1.73 8.33
C LEU A 21 -18.26 -3.06 8.95
N TRP A 22 -17.39 -3.77 8.26
CA TRP A 22 -16.78 -5.03 8.72
C TRP A 22 -15.27 -4.89 8.72
N ASN A 23 -14.63 -5.24 9.84
CA ASN A 23 -13.19 -5.36 9.93
C ASN A 23 -12.79 -6.83 9.70
N LEU A 24 -11.89 -7.07 8.76
CA LEU A 24 -11.48 -8.39 8.29
C LEU A 24 -9.98 -8.56 8.49
N TYR A 25 -9.57 -9.73 8.98
CA TYR A 25 -8.17 -10.06 9.16
C TYR A 25 -7.89 -11.48 8.67
N GLY A 26 -6.76 -11.64 8.01
CA GLY A 26 -6.27 -12.92 7.54
C GLY A 26 -4.98 -12.75 6.73
N PRO A 27 -3.96 -13.57 6.95
CA PRO A 27 -2.82 -13.68 6.05
C PRO A 27 -3.20 -14.43 4.76
N THR A 28 -2.38 -14.25 3.71
CA THR A 28 -2.53 -15.00 2.44
C THR A 28 -2.50 -16.51 2.68
N GLU A 29 -1.68 -16.95 3.63
CA GLU A 29 -1.47 -18.34 4.02
C GLU A 29 -2.69 -19.01 4.64
N SER A 30 -3.73 -18.26 5.01
CA SER A 30 -5.00 -18.76 5.54
C SER A 30 -6.21 -18.41 4.68
N THR A 31 -5.98 -18.14 3.39
CA THR A 31 -7.02 -17.88 2.37
C THR A 31 -7.82 -16.61 2.63
N ILE A 32 -7.17 -15.47 2.40
CA ILE A 32 -7.75 -14.12 2.42
C ILE A 32 -8.12 -13.64 3.82
N TRP A 33 -9.18 -14.19 4.42
CA TRP A 33 -9.69 -13.76 5.73
C TRP A 33 -9.92 -14.96 6.64
N SER A 34 -9.63 -14.77 7.93
CA SER A 34 -9.72 -15.80 8.96
C SER A 34 -10.54 -15.34 10.16
N THR A 35 -10.60 -14.02 10.40
CA THR A 35 -11.47 -13.44 11.42
C THR A 35 -12.25 -12.26 10.87
N VAL A 36 -13.41 -12.03 11.49
CA VAL A 36 -14.34 -10.96 11.11
C VAL A 36 -14.92 -10.29 12.35
N TYR A 37 -15.03 -8.97 12.30
CA TYR A 37 -15.72 -8.15 13.28
C TYR A 37 -16.72 -7.21 12.61
N GLN A 38 -17.99 -7.27 13.02
CA GLN A 38 -18.96 -6.24 12.64
C GLN A 38 -18.70 -5.00 13.50
N VAL A 39 -18.39 -3.88 12.87
CA VAL A 39 -18.08 -2.66 13.60
C VAL A 39 -19.38 -1.99 14.01
N GLU A 40 -19.58 -1.89 15.32
CA GLU A 40 -20.71 -1.19 15.92
C GLU A 40 -20.19 0.05 16.66
N ALA A 41 -20.69 1.24 16.31
CA ALA A 41 -20.25 2.51 16.90
C ALA A 41 -20.29 2.50 18.44
N ALA A 42 -21.35 1.92 19.02
CA ALA A 42 -21.54 1.84 20.47
C ALA A 42 -20.48 0.98 21.20
N LYS A 43 -19.72 0.15 20.49
CA LYS A 43 -18.73 -0.78 21.04
C LYS A 43 -17.28 -0.33 20.79
N LEU A 44 -17.07 0.83 20.17
CA LEU A 44 -15.75 1.39 19.90
C LEU A 44 -15.17 2.09 21.13
N VAL A 45 -14.60 1.32 22.06
CA VAL A 45 -14.01 1.85 23.31
C VAL A 45 -12.50 2.07 23.19
N LYS A 46 -11.85 1.45 22.20
CA LYS A 46 -10.38 1.43 22.05
C LYS A 46 -9.91 2.15 20.79
N ALA A 47 -8.63 2.53 20.76
CA ALA A 47 -8.00 3.22 19.64
C ALA A 47 -7.99 2.41 18.33
N GLN A 48 -7.96 1.07 18.42
CA GLN A 48 -8.02 0.17 17.26
C GLN A 48 -9.24 -0.74 17.33
N VAL A 49 -9.86 -0.99 16.18
CA VAL A 49 -11.01 -1.89 16.05
C VAL A 49 -10.53 -3.35 16.15
N PRO A 50 -11.14 -4.21 16.99
CA PRO A 50 -10.79 -5.63 17.07
C PRO A 50 -10.87 -6.33 15.71
N ILE A 51 -10.08 -7.39 15.55
CA ILE A 51 -10.14 -8.26 14.36
C ILE A 51 -11.25 -9.32 14.48
N GLY A 52 -11.92 -9.37 15.63
CA GLY A 52 -13.17 -10.09 15.83
C GLY A 52 -12.99 -11.56 16.15
N CYS A 53 -13.82 -12.40 15.54
CA CYS A 53 -13.90 -13.83 15.82
C CYS A 53 -13.57 -14.66 14.58
N PRO A 54 -13.11 -15.91 14.74
CA PRO A 54 -12.84 -16.81 13.62
C PRO A 54 -14.07 -17.03 12.73
N ILE A 55 -13.85 -17.11 11.41
CA ILE A 55 -14.89 -17.51 10.45
C ILE A 55 -15.14 -19.04 10.51
N ALA A 56 -16.16 -19.50 9.78
CA ALA A 56 -16.48 -20.92 9.71
C ALA A 56 -15.26 -21.79 9.35
N ASN A 57 -15.14 -22.95 9.99
CA ASN A 57 -14.07 -23.94 9.78
C ASN A 57 -12.64 -23.40 10.01
N THR A 58 -12.51 -22.28 10.72
CA THR A 58 -11.22 -21.68 11.11
C THR A 58 -11.07 -21.72 12.62
N GLN A 59 -9.88 -22.06 13.09
CA GLN A 59 -9.52 -21.98 14.50
C GLN A 59 -8.43 -20.93 14.67
N VAL A 60 -8.48 -20.16 15.76
CA VAL A 60 -7.42 -19.22 16.13
C VAL A 60 -6.95 -19.57 17.53
N TYR A 61 -5.63 -19.61 17.70
CA TYR A 61 -4.97 -19.85 18.98
C TYR A 61 -3.99 -18.73 19.24
N LEU A 62 -3.94 -18.24 20.47
CA LEU A 62 -2.90 -17.32 20.93
C LEU A 62 -1.96 -18.12 21.82
N LEU A 63 -0.73 -18.33 21.36
CA LEU A 63 0.22 -19.23 22.01
C LEU A 63 1.42 -18.46 22.56
N ASP A 64 2.00 -18.96 23.65
CA ASP A 64 3.28 -18.51 24.17
C ASP A 64 4.47 -19.15 23.43
N SER A 65 5.70 -18.86 23.87
CA SER A 65 6.92 -19.41 23.28
C SER A 65 7.08 -20.93 23.46
N TRP A 66 6.30 -21.54 24.35
CA TRP A 66 6.27 -22.98 24.60
C TRP A 66 5.11 -23.67 23.84
N GLY A 67 4.38 -22.92 23.01
CA GLY A 67 3.24 -23.43 22.25
C GLY A 67 1.99 -23.65 23.11
N GLN A 68 1.91 -23.08 24.31
CA GLN A 68 0.76 -23.21 25.20
C GLN A 68 -0.22 -22.04 25.02
N PRO A 69 -1.54 -22.27 25.10
CA PRO A 69 -2.53 -21.19 25.04
C PRO A 69 -2.34 -20.17 26.17
N VAL A 70 -2.35 -18.88 25.81
CA VAL A 70 -2.27 -17.79 26.80
C VAL A 70 -3.66 -17.46 27.39
N PRO A 71 -3.74 -16.96 28.63
CA PRO A 71 -5.00 -16.51 29.24
C PRO A 71 -5.63 -15.30 28.51
N ILE A 72 -6.93 -15.08 28.72
CA ILE A 72 -7.64 -13.90 28.22
C ILE A 72 -6.94 -12.61 28.71
N GLY A 73 -6.75 -11.66 27.81
CA GLY A 73 -6.08 -10.39 28.07
C GLY A 73 -4.55 -10.42 27.97
N ILE A 74 -3.93 -11.60 27.92
CA ILE A 74 -2.48 -11.77 27.80
C ILE A 74 -2.10 -11.83 26.31
N PRO A 75 -1.09 -11.07 25.86
CA PRO A 75 -0.57 -11.17 24.51
C PRO A 75 0.08 -12.53 24.21
N GLY A 76 -0.20 -13.08 23.04
CA GLY A 76 0.44 -14.29 22.51
C GLY A 76 0.58 -14.24 20.98
N GLU A 77 1.42 -15.11 20.42
CA GLU A 77 1.56 -15.25 18.95
C GLU A 77 0.28 -15.87 18.39
N LEU A 78 -0.32 -15.19 17.40
CA LEU A 78 -1.51 -15.65 16.73
C LEU A 78 -1.16 -16.80 15.78
N HIS A 79 -1.85 -17.91 15.96
CA HIS A 79 -1.77 -19.11 15.14
C HIS A 79 -3.13 -19.43 14.55
N ILE A 80 -3.16 -19.82 13.28
CA ILE A 80 -4.40 -20.13 12.55
C ILE A 80 -4.43 -21.61 12.20
N GLY A 81 -5.54 -22.28 12.50
CA GLY A 81 -5.84 -23.66 12.12
C GLY A 81 -7.08 -23.74 11.24
N GLY A 82 -7.32 -24.94 10.70
CA GLY A 82 -8.56 -25.28 10.01
C GLY A 82 -8.46 -25.32 8.48
N ALA A 83 -9.62 -25.31 7.83
CA ALA A 83 -9.74 -25.62 6.41
C ALA A 83 -9.15 -24.53 5.47
N GLY A 84 -9.00 -23.29 5.98
CA GLY A 84 -8.47 -22.17 5.21
C GLY A 84 -6.95 -22.21 4.99
N LEU A 85 -6.22 -23.14 5.60
CA LEU A 85 -4.76 -23.18 5.49
C LEU A 85 -4.27 -23.54 4.09
N ALA A 86 -3.36 -22.72 3.57
CA ALA A 86 -2.63 -23.02 2.34
C ALA A 86 -1.80 -24.31 2.47
N ARG A 87 -1.50 -24.95 1.34
CA ARG A 87 -0.67 -26.17 1.31
C ARG A 87 0.77 -25.92 1.76
N GLY A 88 1.29 -24.71 1.56
CA GLY A 88 2.66 -24.33 1.85
C GLY A 88 3.18 -23.32 0.84
N TYR A 89 4.47 -23.01 0.90
CA TYR A 89 5.16 -22.15 -0.05
C TYR A 89 5.72 -22.96 -1.22
N LEU A 90 5.45 -22.49 -2.45
CA LEU A 90 5.89 -23.16 -3.66
C LEU A 90 7.43 -23.27 -3.70
N HIS A 91 7.93 -24.50 -3.91
CA HIS A 91 9.36 -24.83 -3.95
C HIS A 91 10.17 -24.42 -2.71
N ARG A 92 9.51 -24.21 -1.56
CA ARG A 92 10.17 -23.89 -0.28
C ARG A 92 9.66 -24.79 0.85
N PRO A 93 10.01 -26.10 0.84
CA PRO A 93 9.54 -27.06 1.84
C PRO A 93 10.02 -26.71 3.26
N GLU A 94 11.25 -26.23 3.41
CA GLU A 94 11.81 -25.83 4.72
C GLU A 94 11.02 -24.68 5.35
N LEU A 95 10.76 -23.61 4.59
CA LEU A 95 9.93 -22.50 5.04
C LEU A 95 8.50 -22.95 5.34
N SER A 96 7.97 -23.89 4.55
CA SER A 96 6.64 -24.46 4.77
C SER A 96 6.56 -25.21 6.10
N GLN A 97 7.58 -26.02 6.43
CA GLN A 97 7.64 -26.73 7.72
C GLN A 97 7.84 -25.76 8.90
N GLN A 98 8.61 -24.69 8.69
CA GLN A 98 8.85 -23.68 9.71
C GLN A 98 7.58 -22.88 10.05
N LYS A 99 6.77 -22.52 9.04
CA LYS A 99 5.59 -21.68 9.22
C LYS A 99 4.29 -22.47 9.41
N PHE A 100 4.16 -23.66 8.82
CA PHE A 100 3.00 -24.55 8.99
C PHE A 100 3.39 -25.72 9.91
N ILE A 101 3.27 -25.48 11.21
CA ILE A 101 3.68 -26.42 12.26
C ILE A 101 2.58 -27.44 12.56
N HIS A 102 2.99 -28.54 13.20
CA HIS A 102 2.05 -29.50 13.80
C HIS A 102 1.98 -29.29 15.31
N HIS A 103 0.80 -28.94 15.81
CA HIS A 103 0.48 -28.79 17.22
C HIS A 103 -0.23 -30.05 17.74
N GLN A 104 0.18 -30.55 18.90
CA GLN A 104 -0.26 -31.84 19.44
C GLN A 104 -1.78 -31.98 19.54
N VAL A 105 -2.48 -30.91 19.94
CA VAL A 105 -3.93 -30.92 20.15
C VAL A 105 -4.70 -30.29 18.98
N ALA A 106 -4.12 -29.27 18.35
CA ALA A 106 -4.81 -28.44 17.37
C ALA A 106 -4.54 -28.87 15.93
N GLY A 107 -3.67 -29.86 15.73
CA GLY A 107 -3.26 -30.32 14.42
C GLY A 107 -2.40 -29.28 13.71
N ARG A 108 -2.64 -29.10 12.40
CA ARG A 108 -1.83 -28.21 11.57
C ARG A 108 -2.18 -26.74 11.84
N LEU A 109 -1.17 -25.94 12.21
CA LEU A 109 -1.31 -24.51 12.48
C LEU A 109 -0.35 -23.70 11.60
N TYR A 110 -0.78 -22.53 11.17
CA TYR A 110 0.07 -21.52 10.54
C TYR A 110 0.49 -20.46 11.57
N LYS A 111 1.79 -20.22 11.67
CA LYS A 111 2.41 -19.18 12.50
C LYS A 111 2.31 -17.82 11.79
N THR A 112 1.44 -16.92 12.25
CA THR A 112 1.26 -15.64 11.54
C THR A 112 2.40 -14.66 11.80
N GLY A 113 3.08 -14.77 12.95
CA GLY A 113 4.01 -13.78 13.46
C GLY A 113 3.34 -12.49 13.95
N ASP A 114 2.02 -12.47 14.05
CA ASP A 114 1.27 -11.37 14.67
C ASP A 114 1.10 -11.61 16.17
N LEU A 115 1.24 -10.56 16.97
CA LEU A 115 0.95 -10.54 18.39
C LEU A 115 -0.49 -10.04 18.60
N ALA A 116 -1.28 -10.79 19.36
CA ALA A 116 -2.67 -10.46 19.63
C ALA A 116 -3.07 -10.91 21.04
N ARG A 117 -4.25 -10.48 21.52
CA ARG A 117 -4.87 -10.97 22.76
C ARG A 117 -6.37 -11.15 22.62
N TYR A 118 -6.92 -12.11 23.35
CA TYR A 118 -8.37 -12.21 23.53
C TYR A 118 -8.86 -11.13 24.48
N LEU A 119 -9.99 -10.51 24.12
CA LEU A 119 -10.73 -9.61 24.98
C LEU A 119 -11.76 -10.42 25.80
N PRO A 120 -12.26 -9.87 26.94
CA PRO A 120 -13.26 -10.56 27.77
C PRO A 120 -14.55 -10.94 27.02
N ASN A 121 -14.89 -10.24 25.95
CA ASN A 121 -16.05 -10.52 25.11
C ASN A 121 -15.80 -11.61 24.04
N GLY A 122 -14.62 -12.27 24.05
CA GLY A 122 -14.24 -13.31 23.10
C GLY A 122 -13.69 -12.83 21.76
N THR A 123 -13.71 -11.51 21.50
CA THR A 123 -13.09 -10.95 20.28
C THR A 123 -11.59 -10.83 20.43
N ILE A 124 -10.88 -10.82 19.30
CA ILE A 124 -9.41 -10.75 19.26
C ILE A 124 -8.99 -9.31 18.96
N GLU A 125 -8.08 -8.79 19.77
CA GLU A 125 -7.39 -7.52 19.54
C GLU A 125 -6.00 -7.79 18.94
N TYR A 126 -5.75 -7.21 17.77
CA TYR A 126 -4.41 -7.15 17.18
C TYR A 126 -3.56 -6.13 17.95
N ILE A 127 -2.31 -6.47 18.23
CA ILE A 127 -1.38 -5.59 18.95
C ILE A 127 -0.28 -5.11 18.00
N ASP A 128 0.53 -6.04 17.49
CA ASP A 128 1.66 -5.72 16.62
C ASP A 128 2.18 -6.98 15.92
N ARG A 129 3.33 -6.90 15.26
CA ARG A 129 4.10 -8.04 14.76
C ARG A 129 5.26 -8.40 15.68
N ILE A 130 5.57 -9.69 15.73
CA ILE A 130 6.71 -10.25 16.48
C ILE A 130 7.98 -10.18 15.64
N ASP A 131 7.85 -10.22 14.31
CA ASP A 131 8.96 -10.08 13.37
C ASP A 131 9.02 -8.67 12.74
N HIS A 132 10.04 -8.45 11.90
CA HIS A 132 10.29 -7.17 11.23
C HIS A 132 9.43 -6.96 9.97
N GLN A 133 8.32 -7.70 9.81
CA GLN A 133 7.40 -7.45 8.71
C GLN A 133 6.56 -6.22 8.98
N VAL A 134 6.32 -5.43 7.94
CA VAL A 134 5.54 -4.20 8.04
C VAL A 134 4.43 -4.19 7.03
N LYS A 135 3.35 -3.49 7.40
CA LYS A 135 2.29 -3.12 6.47
C LYS A 135 2.44 -1.65 6.13
N LEU A 136 2.65 -1.38 4.85
CA LEU A 136 2.78 -0.04 4.32
C LEU A 136 1.82 0.12 3.15
N ARG A 137 0.81 0.99 3.32
CA ARG A 137 -0.15 1.33 2.26
C ARG A 137 -0.89 0.08 1.74
N GLY A 138 -1.20 -0.85 2.64
CA GLY A 138 -1.85 -2.13 2.34
C GLY A 138 -0.93 -3.22 1.77
N PHE A 139 0.35 -2.92 1.51
CA PHE A 139 1.33 -3.91 1.09
C PHE A 139 2.01 -4.53 2.30
N ARG A 140 2.13 -5.87 2.30
CA ARG A 140 2.99 -6.61 3.24
C ARG A 140 4.41 -6.56 2.70
N ILE A 141 5.32 -5.97 3.46
CA ILE A 141 6.72 -5.79 3.08
C ILE A 141 7.62 -6.49 4.09
N GLU A 142 8.49 -7.36 3.57
CA GLU A 142 9.56 -7.99 4.33
C GLU A 142 10.77 -7.05 4.35
N LEU A 143 11.00 -6.31 5.43
CA LEU A 143 12.13 -5.37 5.52
C LEU A 143 13.48 -6.07 5.30
N GLY A 144 13.61 -7.29 5.82
CA GLY A 144 14.80 -8.12 5.63
C GLY A 144 15.11 -8.49 4.18
N GLU A 145 14.11 -8.52 3.29
CA GLU A 145 14.34 -8.73 1.85
C GLU A 145 15.08 -7.54 1.23
N ILE A 146 14.62 -6.33 1.55
CA ILE A 146 15.23 -5.08 1.08
C ILE A 146 16.65 -4.97 1.65
N GLU A 147 16.84 -5.23 2.93
CA GLU A 147 18.14 -5.23 3.59
C GLU A 147 19.11 -6.26 2.99
N SER A 148 18.62 -7.48 2.70
CA SER A 148 19.42 -8.54 2.09
C SER A 148 19.88 -8.15 0.68
N LEU A 149 19.01 -7.53 -0.11
CA LEU A 149 19.36 -7.01 -1.43
C LEU A 149 20.38 -5.87 -1.32
N LEU A 150 20.19 -4.94 -0.40
CA LEU A 150 21.14 -3.84 -0.16
C LEU A 150 22.55 -4.36 0.16
N ARG A 151 22.66 -5.38 1.02
CA ARG A 151 23.94 -6.04 1.37
C ARG A 151 24.60 -6.78 0.21
N GLN A 152 23.90 -7.03 -0.90
CA GLN A 152 24.54 -7.57 -2.11
C GLN A 152 25.30 -6.49 -2.91
N HIS A 153 25.08 -5.21 -2.62
CA HIS A 153 25.80 -4.13 -3.29
C HIS A 153 27.21 -4.00 -2.69
N PRO A 154 28.29 -3.98 -3.49
CA PRO A 154 29.68 -4.03 -2.99
C PRO A 154 30.07 -2.93 -2.01
N ALA A 155 29.40 -1.77 -2.09
CA ALA A 155 29.67 -0.62 -1.25
C ALA A 155 28.84 -0.58 0.06
N VAL A 156 28.01 -1.60 0.33
CA VAL A 156 27.20 -1.70 1.55
C VAL A 156 27.76 -2.78 2.45
N GLU A 157 28.18 -2.40 3.66
CA GLU A 157 28.63 -3.34 4.70
C GLU A 157 27.46 -3.77 5.59
N GLN A 158 26.66 -2.80 6.04
CA GLN A 158 25.47 -3.04 6.85
C GLN A 158 24.30 -2.22 6.30
N ALA A 159 23.09 -2.79 6.40
CA ALA A 159 21.87 -2.13 6.00
C ALA A 159 20.74 -2.51 6.98
N VAL A 160 20.00 -1.50 7.42
CA VAL A 160 18.77 -1.64 8.21
C VAL A 160 17.69 -0.81 7.53
N VAL A 161 16.53 -1.40 7.30
CA VAL A 161 15.38 -0.68 6.73
C VAL A 161 14.30 -0.60 7.78
N ILE A 162 13.66 0.56 7.91
CA ILE A 162 12.51 0.74 8.80
C ILE A 162 11.38 1.44 8.05
N VAL A 163 10.15 1.24 8.54
CA VAL A 163 9.06 2.17 8.25
C VAL A 163 9.13 3.30 9.26
N ARG A 164 9.32 4.51 8.76
CA ARG A 164 9.32 5.73 9.55
C ARG A 164 8.02 6.49 9.36
N GLN A 165 7.50 7.06 10.44
CA GLN A 165 6.30 7.87 10.45
C GLN A 165 6.55 9.11 11.30
N ASP A 166 7.01 10.18 10.65
CA ASP A 166 7.31 11.45 11.34
C ASP A 166 6.08 12.37 11.37
N GLU A 167 5.18 12.19 10.41
CA GLU A 167 3.88 12.85 10.36
C GLU A 167 2.75 11.81 10.38
N PRO A 168 1.57 12.13 10.94
CA PRO A 168 0.47 11.17 11.14
C PRO A 168 0.04 10.41 9.88
N THR A 169 0.19 11.00 8.70
CA THR A 169 -0.27 10.43 7.43
C THR A 169 0.85 9.90 6.55
N ASN A 170 2.13 10.15 6.87
CA ASN A 170 3.24 9.89 5.97
C ASN A 170 4.18 8.80 6.50
N LYS A 171 3.76 7.54 6.34
CA LYS A 171 4.64 6.38 6.52
C LYS A 171 5.50 6.18 5.29
N ARG A 172 6.80 5.98 5.47
CA ARG A 172 7.76 5.77 4.39
C ARG A 172 8.86 4.79 4.77
N LEU A 173 9.40 4.08 3.77
CA LEU A 173 10.57 3.23 3.95
C LEU A 173 11.84 4.07 3.95
N VAL A 174 12.68 3.89 4.96
CA VAL A 174 13.98 4.55 5.08
C VAL A 174 15.04 3.47 5.29
N ALA A 175 16.11 3.52 4.50
CA ALA A 175 17.27 2.65 4.63
C ALA A 175 18.43 3.37 5.30
N TYR A 176 19.01 2.77 6.33
CA TYR A 176 20.21 3.21 7.01
C TYR A 176 21.36 2.29 6.62
N ILE A 177 22.46 2.88 6.13
CA ILE A 177 23.54 2.17 5.46
C ILE A 177 24.87 2.51 6.13
N VAL A 178 25.70 1.49 6.37
CA VAL A 178 27.12 1.64 6.73
C VAL A 178 27.95 1.07 5.58
N GLY A 179 28.97 1.80 5.12
CA GLY A 179 29.79 1.40 3.96
C GLY A 179 30.90 2.39 3.61
N GLN A 180 31.69 2.07 2.58
CA GLN A 180 32.98 2.74 2.29
C GLN A 180 32.93 3.87 1.24
N ALA A 181 31.77 4.42 0.88
CA ALA A 181 31.64 5.41 -0.19
C ALA A 181 30.98 6.71 0.27
N SER A 182 31.27 7.82 -0.44
CA SER A 182 30.73 9.15 -0.15
C SER A 182 29.20 9.22 -0.32
N LEU A 183 28.59 10.08 0.51
CA LEU A 183 27.13 10.20 0.73
C LEU A 183 26.31 10.44 -0.55
N GLU A 184 26.84 11.26 -1.46
CA GLU A 184 26.12 11.79 -2.62
C GLU A 184 26.07 10.80 -3.80
N ASP A 185 27.12 10.01 -3.98
CA ASP A 185 27.24 9.07 -5.09
C ASP A 185 26.45 7.77 -4.86
N MET A 186 26.20 7.42 -3.60
CA MET A 186 25.65 6.13 -3.21
C MET A 186 24.12 6.07 -3.24
N THR A 187 23.44 7.15 -2.89
CA THR A 187 21.97 7.18 -2.80
C THR A 187 21.31 6.86 -4.14
N HIS A 188 21.71 7.54 -5.21
CA HIS A 188 21.15 7.30 -6.55
C HIS A 188 21.51 5.90 -7.10
N LYS A 189 22.73 5.41 -6.83
CA LYS A 189 23.17 4.08 -7.26
C LYS A 189 22.41 2.96 -6.53
N LEU A 190 22.23 3.06 -5.21
CA LEU A 190 21.47 2.10 -4.42
C LEU A 190 19.98 2.11 -4.78
N HIS A 191 19.40 3.29 -4.97
CA HIS A 191 18.03 3.44 -5.41
C HIS A 191 17.81 2.77 -6.78
N GLY A 192 18.64 3.09 -7.78
CA GLY A 192 18.59 2.49 -9.11
C GLY A 192 18.86 0.99 -9.11
N PHE A 193 19.72 0.50 -8.21
CA PHE A 193 19.97 -0.93 -8.02
C PHE A 193 18.74 -1.66 -7.47
N LEU A 194 18.06 -1.11 -6.46
CA LEU A 194 16.85 -1.70 -5.90
C LEU A 194 15.67 -1.66 -6.86
N LYS A 195 15.48 -0.55 -7.60
CA LYS A 195 14.39 -0.38 -8.58
C LYS A 195 14.41 -1.43 -9.70
N LYS A 196 15.58 -2.03 -9.99
CA LYS A 196 15.71 -3.13 -10.96
C LYS A 196 15.29 -4.50 -10.42
N LYS A 197 15.22 -4.66 -9.09
CA LYS A 197 15.01 -5.96 -8.42
C LYS A 197 13.72 -6.01 -7.59
N LEU A 198 13.21 -4.86 -7.17
CA LEU A 198 12.05 -4.75 -6.29
C LEU A 198 10.92 -3.97 -6.97
N PRO A 199 9.66 -4.29 -6.63
CA PRO A 199 8.53 -3.40 -6.91
C PRO A 199 8.75 -2.01 -6.31
N ASN A 200 8.27 -0.96 -6.97
CA ASN A 200 8.45 0.44 -6.54
C ASN A 200 8.05 0.69 -5.08
N TYR A 201 6.98 0.04 -4.58
CA TYR A 201 6.50 0.23 -3.21
C TYR A 201 7.44 -0.35 -2.12
N MET A 202 8.43 -1.17 -2.50
CA MET A 202 9.45 -1.71 -1.59
C MET A 202 10.75 -0.93 -1.64
N VAL A 203 10.90 0.02 -2.56
CA VAL A 203 12.13 0.81 -2.67
C VAL A 203 12.09 1.92 -1.59
N PRO A 204 13.10 2.02 -0.71
CA PRO A 204 13.18 3.09 0.28
C PRO A 204 13.18 4.48 -0.38
N SER A 205 12.43 5.41 0.19
CA SER A 205 12.38 6.80 -0.31
C SER A 205 13.53 7.66 0.22
N ALA A 206 14.30 7.15 1.18
CA ALA A 206 15.48 7.81 1.72
C ALA A 206 16.56 6.79 2.08
N PHE A 207 17.82 7.19 1.87
CA PHE A 207 19.01 6.46 2.26
C PHE A 207 19.85 7.36 3.17
N VAL A 208 20.11 6.90 4.38
CA VAL A 208 20.91 7.64 5.37
C VAL A 208 22.20 6.86 5.61
N MET A 209 23.33 7.47 5.29
CA MET A 209 24.62 6.88 5.60
C MET A 209 24.97 7.15 7.05
N LEU A 210 25.49 6.13 7.73
CA LEU A 210 25.96 6.19 9.10
C LEU A 210 27.41 5.69 9.17
N GLU A 211 28.18 6.23 10.09
CA GLU A 211 29.50 5.69 10.43
C GLU A 211 29.37 4.30 11.08
N ALA A 212 28.34 4.10 11.90
CA ALA A 212 27.98 2.82 12.50
C ALA A 212 26.48 2.79 12.84
N LEU A 213 25.89 1.59 12.89
CA LEU A 213 24.52 1.41 13.38
C LEU A 213 24.46 1.64 14.90
N PRO A 214 23.49 2.40 15.42
CA PRO A 214 23.29 2.52 16.86
C PRO A 214 22.85 1.17 17.41
N LEU A 215 23.47 0.74 18.51
CA LEU A 215 23.18 -0.54 19.16
C LEU A 215 22.65 -0.31 20.59
N THR A 216 21.68 -1.13 20.97
CA THR A 216 21.24 -1.32 22.36
C THR A 216 22.37 -1.94 23.20
N PRO A 217 22.30 -1.90 24.55
CA PRO A 217 23.29 -2.57 25.42
C PRO A 217 23.45 -4.08 25.15
N ASN A 218 22.43 -4.71 24.56
CA ASN A 218 22.43 -6.14 24.20
C ASN A 218 23.00 -6.40 22.79
N GLY A 219 23.58 -5.41 22.12
CA GLY A 219 24.19 -5.54 20.80
C GLY A 219 23.22 -5.63 19.62
N LYS A 220 21.91 -5.41 19.84
CA LYS A 220 20.91 -5.29 18.76
C LYS A 220 20.79 -3.86 18.28
N VAL A 221 20.41 -3.64 17.02
CA VAL A 221 20.15 -2.29 16.47
C VAL A 221 19.09 -1.56 17.30
N ASP A 222 19.42 -0.35 17.74
CA ASP A 222 18.48 0.55 18.40
C ASP A 222 17.76 1.40 17.36
N HIS A 223 16.60 0.91 16.92
CA HIS A 223 15.77 1.60 15.93
C HIS A 223 15.30 2.99 16.37
N ARG A 224 15.26 3.28 17.69
CA ARG A 224 14.83 4.58 18.21
C ARG A 224 15.94 5.63 18.16
N ALA A 225 17.18 5.18 18.15
CA ALA A 225 18.36 6.04 18.04
C ALA A 225 18.75 6.35 16.58
N LEU A 226 18.02 5.79 15.60
CA LEU A 226 18.26 6.08 14.18
C LEU A 226 17.90 7.55 13.87
N PRO A 227 18.81 8.30 13.21
CA PRO A 227 18.61 9.73 12.97
C PRO A 227 17.51 10.02 11.96
N VAL A 228 16.95 11.21 12.04
CA VAL A 228 15.96 11.72 11.09
C VAL A 228 16.65 11.91 9.73
N PRO A 229 16.14 11.33 8.61
CA PRO A 229 16.65 11.65 7.30
C PRO A 229 16.41 13.12 7.00
N ASP A 230 17.45 13.82 6.54
CA ASP A 230 17.31 15.16 6.02
C ASP A 230 16.77 15.09 4.59
N PHE A 231 15.44 15.13 4.46
CA PHE A 231 14.76 15.08 3.16
C PHE A 231 15.05 16.30 2.27
N THR A 232 15.66 17.36 2.81
CA THR A 232 16.10 18.53 2.04
C THR A 232 17.48 18.31 1.41
N LYS A 233 18.37 17.59 2.11
CA LYS A 233 19.74 17.26 1.63
C LYS A 233 19.83 16.00 0.77
N LEU A 234 18.78 15.20 0.71
CA LEU A 234 18.71 14.03 -0.17
C LEU A 234 18.60 14.40 -1.66
N ARG A 235 18.55 15.70 -1.99
CA ARG A 235 18.50 16.21 -3.36
C ARG A 235 19.82 16.92 -3.67
N PRO A 236 20.60 16.45 -4.65
CA PRO A 236 21.68 17.25 -5.20
C PRO A 236 21.08 18.56 -5.74
N GLU A 237 21.52 19.72 -5.24
CA GLU A 237 21.04 21.04 -5.70
C GLU A 237 21.18 21.18 -7.23
N ASP A 238 22.14 20.49 -7.84
CA ASP A 238 22.42 20.46 -9.28
C ASP A 238 21.33 19.78 -10.15
N THR A 239 20.31 19.15 -9.55
CA THR A 239 19.23 18.45 -10.29
C THR A 239 17.89 19.18 -10.29
N PHE A 240 17.77 20.29 -9.55
CA PHE A 240 16.52 21.05 -9.51
C PHE A 240 16.27 21.78 -10.85
N VAL A 241 15.21 21.37 -11.54
CA VAL A 241 14.71 22.08 -12.73
C VAL A 241 13.32 22.64 -12.42
N PRO A 242 13.11 23.97 -12.46
CA PRO A 242 11.81 24.57 -12.17
C PRO A 242 10.80 24.27 -13.30
N PRO A 243 9.49 24.41 -13.02
CA PRO A 243 8.45 24.36 -14.05
C PRO A 243 8.74 25.32 -15.21
N ARG A 244 8.60 24.82 -16.44
CA ARG A 244 8.89 25.55 -17.69
C ARG A 244 7.63 25.90 -18.46
N THR A 245 6.54 25.16 -18.24
CA THR A 245 5.25 25.34 -18.92
C THR A 245 4.12 25.62 -17.92
N PRO A 246 3.00 26.23 -18.36
CA PRO A 246 1.84 26.46 -17.50
C PRO A 246 1.29 25.17 -16.86
N VAL A 247 1.29 24.06 -17.60
CA VAL A 247 0.83 22.76 -17.09
C VAL A 247 1.79 22.21 -16.04
N GLU A 248 3.12 22.29 -16.29
CA GLU A 248 4.12 21.90 -15.28
C GLU A 248 3.98 22.76 -14.01
N GLN A 249 3.68 24.06 -14.15
CA GLN A 249 3.50 24.96 -13.02
C GLN A 249 2.29 24.57 -12.16
N VAL A 250 1.13 24.36 -12.80
CA VAL A 250 -0.08 23.90 -12.11
C VAL A 250 0.14 22.56 -11.41
N LEU A 251 0.77 21.59 -12.09
CA LEU A 251 1.08 20.29 -11.49
C LEU A 251 2.05 20.43 -10.30
N SER A 252 3.08 21.27 -10.43
CA SER A 252 4.03 21.54 -9.35
C SER A 252 3.35 22.14 -8.12
N GLU A 253 2.43 23.09 -8.28
CA GLU A 253 1.67 23.69 -7.19
C GLU A 253 0.77 22.66 -6.49
N ILE A 254 0.05 21.83 -7.26
CA ILE A 254 -0.78 20.76 -6.73
C ILE A 254 0.07 19.76 -5.94
N TRP A 255 1.20 19.32 -6.50
CA TRP A 255 2.09 18.36 -5.85
C TRP A 255 2.68 18.93 -4.56
N THR A 256 3.17 20.17 -4.58
CA THR A 256 3.73 20.87 -3.41
C THR A 256 2.69 20.91 -2.29
N GLN A 257 1.45 21.30 -2.61
CA GLN A 257 0.37 21.40 -1.63
C GLN A 257 -0.05 20.04 -1.05
N VAL A 258 -0.10 18.99 -1.88
CA VAL A 258 -0.59 17.67 -1.46
C VAL A 258 0.51 16.86 -0.75
N LEU A 259 1.76 16.95 -1.20
CA LEU A 259 2.90 16.23 -0.62
C LEU A 259 3.51 16.96 0.58
N GLY A 260 3.20 18.25 0.79
CA GLY A 260 3.76 19.05 1.88
C GLY A 260 5.26 19.34 1.70
N VAL A 261 5.73 19.38 0.45
CA VAL A 261 7.14 19.59 0.11
C VAL A 261 7.30 21.01 -0.41
N GLU A 262 8.19 21.81 0.19
CA GLU A 262 8.35 23.24 -0.15
C GLU A 262 8.75 23.51 -1.60
N ARG A 263 9.59 22.64 -2.18
CA ARG A 263 10.15 22.82 -3.53
C ARG A 263 10.16 21.49 -4.28
N ILE A 264 9.57 21.44 -5.47
CA ILE A 264 9.52 20.25 -6.33
C ILE A 264 10.07 20.60 -7.71
N GLY A 265 11.10 19.89 -8.15
CA GLY A 265 11.62 19.96 -9.51
C GLY A 265 10.78 19.13 -10.47
N ILE A 266 10.74 19.50 -11.75
CA ILE A 266 9.88 18.80 -12.73
C ILE A 266 10.29 17.34 -12.98
N HIS A 267 11.52 16.97 -12.64
CA HIS A 267 12.07 15.62 -12.75
C HIS A 267 12.03 14.84 -11.43
N ASP A 268 11.52 15.45 -10.36
CA ASP A 268 11.38 14.76 -9.08
C ASP A 268 10.32 13.66 -9.21
N ASN A 269 10.66 12.46 -8.75
CA ASN A 269 9.76 11.32 -8.82
C ASN A 269 8.69 11.38 -7.71
N PHE A 270 7.44 11.23 -8.08
CA PHE A 270 6.27 11.23 -7.19
C PHE A 270 6.44 10.34 -5.95
N PHE A 271 6.90 9.10 -6.13
CA PHE A 271 6.99 8.12 -5.05
C PHE A 271 8.19 8.40 -4.15
N GLU A 272 9.29 8.90 -4.72
CA GLU A 272 10.48 9.33 -3.96
C GLU A 272 10.14 10.55 -3.07
N LEU A 273 9.26 11.44 -3.54
CA LEU A 273 8.70 12.53 -2.74
C LEU A 273 7.74 12.07 -1.63
N GLY A 274 7.56 10.75 -1.46
CA GLY A 274 6.65 10.18 -0.48
C GLY A 274 5.23 9.96 -0.99
N GLY A 275 4.98 10.15 -2.29
CA GLY A 275 3.69 9.85 -2.90
C GLY A 275 3.28 8.39 -2.78
N ASP A 276 1.96 8.15 -2.83
CA ASP A 276 1.35 6.82 -2.90
C ASP A 276 0.04 6.83 -3.68
N SER A 277 -0.63 5.68 -3.73
CA SER A 277 -1.93 5.54 -4.38
C SER A 277 -2.97 6.53 -3.84
N PHE A 278 -3.00 6.80 -2.54
CA PHE A 278 -3.96 7.72 -1.94
C PHE A 278 -3.66 9.18 -2.29
N VAL A 279 -2.40 9.59 -2.12
CA VAL A 279 -1.90 10.92 -2.53
C VAL A 279 -2.12 11.12 -4.03
N SER A 280 -1.93 10.07 -4.85
CA SER A 280 -2.16 10.15 -6.30
C SER A 280 -3.62 10.49 -6.62
N ILE A 281 -4.58 9.89 -5.89
CA ILE A 281 -6.01 10.18 -6.08
C ILE A 281 -6.29 11.65 -5.76
N GLN A 282 -5.70 12.20 -4.69
CA GLN A 282 -5.88 13.61 -4.33
C GLN A 282 -5.30 14.56 -5.40
N ILE A 283 -4.09 14.27 -5.88
CA ILE A 283 -3.44 15.05 -6.95
C ILE A 283 -4.29 15.00 -8.22
N ILE A 284 -4.72 13.81 -8.64
CA ILE A 284 -5.54 13.63 -9.82
C ILE A 284 -6.89 14.34 -9.68
N TYR A 285 -7.53 14.26 -8.51
CA TYR A 285 -8.77 14.96 -8.25
C TYR A 285 -8.60 16.48 -8.40
N LYS A 286 -7.57 17.07 -7.79
CA LYS A 286 -7.26 18.50 -7.92
C LYS A 286 -6.88 18.89 -9.35
N ALA A 287 -6.11 18.06 -10.05
CA ALA A 287 -5.72 18.29 -11.44
C ALA A 287 -6.95 18.32 -12.36
N ASN A 288 -7.91 17.41 -12.17
CA ASN A 288 -9.16 17.42 -12.92
C ASN A 288 -10.01 18.66 -12.64
N GLN A 289 -10.03 19.19 -11.41
CA GLN A 289 -10.76 20.43 -11.08
C GLN A 289 -10.24 21.65 -11.85
N VAL A 290 -8.96 21.65 -12.22
CA VAL A 290 -8.34 22.72 -13.02
C VAL A 290 -8.24 22.36 -14.50
N GLY A 291 -9.01 21.37 -14.95
CA GLY A 291 -9.15 21.00 -16.36
C GLY A 291 -8.04 20.12 -16.91
N LEU A 292 -7.19 19.50 -16.08
CA LEU A 292 -6.21 18.49 -16.52
C LEU A 292 -6.85 17.10 -16.41
N PRO A 293 -7.22 16.44 -17.53
CA PRO A 293 -8.03 15.23 -17.56
C PRO A 293 -7.21 13.97 -17.27
N LEU A 294 -6.57 13.94 -16.10
CA LEU A 294 -5.69 12.87 -15.69
C LEU A 294 -6.45 11.78 -14.93
N ILE A 295 -5.94 10.55 -14.99
CA ILE A 295 -6.37 9.40 -14.19
C ILE A 295 -5.16 8.80 -13.45
N PRO A 296 -5.38 8.06 -12.34
CA PRO A 296 -4.27 7.52 -11.54
C PRO A 296 -3.26 6.73 -12.36
N LYS A 297 -3.71 5.93 -13.33
CA LYS A 297 -2.82 5.15 -14.21
C LYS A 297 -1.72 6.00 -14.85
N GLN A 298 -2.04 7.21 -15.29
CA GLN A 298 -1.06 8.05 -16.00
C GLN A 298 0.03 8.56 -15.06
N LEU A 299 -0.29 8.86 -13.81
CA LEU A 299 0.71 9.26 -12.80
C LEU A 299 1.59 8.07 -12.40
N PHE A 300 1.04 6.85 -12.34
CA PHE A 300 1.85 5.65 -12.10
C PHE A 300 2.81 5.33 -13.25
N ASP A 301 2.38 5.57 -14.49
CA ASP A 301 3.16 5.35 -15.70
C ASP A 301 4.15 6.51 -15.97
N ASN A 302 3.86 7.73 -15.49
CA ASN A 302 4.60 8.98 -15.74
C ASN A 302 4.81 9.69 -14.40
N GLN A 303 5.89 9.33 -13.74
CA GLN A 303 6.09 9.56 -12.31
C GLN A 303 6.73 10.91 -12.00
N THR A 304 6.99 11.72 -13.01
CA THR A 304 7.55 13.07 -12.88
C THR A 304 6.58 14.10 -13.45
N ILE A 305 6.66 15.35 -13.01
CA ILE A 305 5.82 16.44 -13.52
C ILE A 305 6.07 16.65 -15.02
N ALA A 306 7.32 16.57 -15.47
CA ALA A 306 7.67 16.73 -16.89
C ALA A 306 6.98 15.68 -17.78
N GLU A 307 7.00 14.40 -17.37
CA GLU A 307 6.33 13.32 -18.12
C GLU A 307 4.80 13.46 -18.04
N LEU A 308 4.26 13.75 -16.85
CA LEU A 308 2.83 13.85 -16.62
C LEU A 308 2.22 15.05 -17.38
N ALA A 309 2.94 16.16 -17.50
CA ALA A 309 2.52 17.34 -18.24
C ALA A 309 2.35 17.05 -19.74
N VAL A 310 3.20 16.21 -20.34
CA VAL A 310 3.07 15.79 -21.75
C VAL A 310 1.77 15.01 -21.95
N VAL A 311 1.46 14.10 -21.03
CA VAL A 311 0.23 13.30 -21.06
C VAL A 311 -1.01 14.19 -20.88
N ALA A 312 -0.98 15.10 -19.91
CA ALA A 312 -2.10 16.02 -19.66
C ALA A 312 -2.43 16.88 -20.88
N ASN A 313 -1.40 17.47 -21.52
CA ASN A 313 -1.56 18.25 -22.74
C ASN A 313 -2.18 17.42 -23.87
N THR A 314 -1.65 16.21 -24.09
CA THR A 314 -2.15 15.31 -25.15
C THR A 314 -3.64 15.01 -24.96
N LEU A 315 -4.07 14.75 -23.72
CA LEU A 315 -5.46 14.43 -23.41
C LEU A 315 -6.37 15.66 -23.52
N GLN A 316 -5.91 16.84 -23.12
CA GLN A 316 -6.67 18.09 -23.33
C GLN A 316 -6.91 18.35 -24.81
N THR A 317 -5.90 18.16 -25.68
CA THR A 317 -6.06 18.32 -27.13
C THR A 317 -7.09 17.32 -27.68
N LEU A 318 -7.02 16.05 -27.27
CA LEU A 318 -7.97 15.02 -27.71
C LEU A 318 -9.40 15.29 -27.24
N GLN A 319 -9.60 15.85 -26.04
CA GLN A 319 -10.92 16.25 -25.55
C GLN A 319 -11.48 17.44 -26.32
N ALA A 320 -10.66 18.47 -26.58
CA ALA A 320 -11.07 19.62 -27.39
C ALA A 320 -11.46 19.20 -28.82
N GLU A 321 -10.77 18.23 -29.42
CA GLU A 321 -11.12 17.67 -30.74
C GLU A 321 -12.40 16.81 -30.73
N GLN A 322 -12.73 16.17 -29.60
CA GLN A 322 -13.95 15.38 -29.43
C GLN A 322 -15.18 16.25 -29.11
N GLU A 323 -15.03 17.31 -28.32
CA GLU A 323 -16.12 18.25 -28.01
C GLU A 323 -16.62 19.00 -29.25
N VAL A 324 -15.74 19.26 -30.23
CA VAL A 324 -16.13 19.84 -31.53
C VAL A 324 -16.92 18.86 -32.41
N ASN A 325 -16.86 17.55 -32.13
CA ASN A 325 -17.45 16.50 -32.96
C ASN A 325 -18.67 15.79 -32.35
N THR A 326 -19.15 16.21 -31.17
CA THR A 326 -20.18 15.46 -30.44
C THR A 326 -21.47 16.25 -30.24
N GLU A 327 -22.29 16.35 -31.30
CA GLU A 327 -23.74 16.45 -31.10
C GLU A 327 -24.27 15.08 -30.63
N MET A 328 -24.69 15.05 -29.36
CA MET A 328 -25.59 14.09 -28.69
C MET A 328 -25.37 12.58 -28.90
N VAL A 329 -24.92 11.88 -27.84
CA VAL A 329 -25.67 10.74 -27.27
C VAL A 329 -25.40 10.65 -25.76
N SER A 330 -26.39 11.04 -24.95
CA SER A 330 -26.38 10.80 -23.49
C SER A 330 -26.82 9.36 -23.22
N PHE A 331 -25.91 8.54 -22.68
CA PHE A 331 -26.24 7.25 -22.06
C PHE A 331 -26.21 7.40 -20.54
N ILE A 332 -27.19 8.12 -19.99
CA ILE A 332 -27.49 8.08 -18.56
C ILE A 332 -28.97 7.73 -18.43
N PRO A 333 -29.34 6.55 -17.93
CA PRO A 333 -30.73 6.30 -17.57
C PRO A 333 -31.10 7.23 -16.40
N PRO A 334 -32.28 7.89 -16.42
CA PRO A 334 -32.67 8.80 -15.36
C PRO A 334 -32.70 8.06 -14.01
N SER A 335 -32.10 8.71 -13.01
CA SER A 335 -31.70 8.17 -11.71
C SER A 335 -32.82 7.67 -10.78
N ASN A 336 -34.09 7.70 -11.21
CA ASN A 336 -35.23 7.35 -10.34
C ASN A 336 -35.76 5.92 -10.50
N GLU A 337 -35.26 5.12 -11.46
CA GLU A 337 -35.77 3.74 -11.69
C GLU A 337 -34.78 2.63 -11.34
N ALA A 338 -33.62 2.95 -10.74
CA ALA A 338 -32.59 1.97 -10.41
C ALA A 338 -33.08 0.78 -9.53
N LYS A 339 -34.17 0.98 -8.77
CA LYS A 339 -34.78 -0.06 -7.93
C LYS A 339 -35.60 -1.11 -8.71
N ASN A 340 -35.88 -0.89 -10.00
CA ASN A 340 -36.68 -1.79 -10.83
C ASN A 340 -35.85 -2.76 -11.68
N TYR A 341 -34.51 -2.64 -11.67
CA TYR A 341 -33.61 -3.50 -12.43
C TYR A 341 -33.15 -4.70 -11.59
N THR A 342 -33.78 -5.86 -11.83
CA THR A 342 -33.30 -7.18 -11.36
C THR A 342 -32.58 -7.88 -12.50
N SER A 343 -31.88 -9.00 -12.24
CA SER A 343 -31.23 -9.82 -13.29
C SER A 343 -32.20 -10.27 -14.39
N SER A 344 -33.49 -10.32 -14.10
CA SER A 344 -34.57 -10.66 -15.03
C SER A 344 -35.18 -9.47 -15.77
N ASN A 345 -34.86 -8.22 -15.40
CA ASN A 345 -35.51 -7.01 -15.93
C ASN A 345 -34.52 -5.92 -16.34
N PHE A 346 -33.24 -6.26 -16.53
CA PHE A 346 -32.24 -5.34 -17.04
C PHE A 346 -32.50 -5.09 -18.54
N PRO A 347 -32.58 -3.83 -19.01
CA PRO A 347 -32.81 -3.53 -20.42
C PRO A 347 -31.62 -4.08 -21.20
N GLN A 348 -31.85 -5.18 -21.92
CA GLN A 348 -30.87 -5.70 -22.84
C GLN A 348 -30.77 -4.69 -23.98
N ALA A 349 -29.59 -4.11 -24.14
CA ALA A 349 -29.30 -3.33 -25.33
C ALA A 349 -29.56 -4.22 -26.54
N GLN A 350 -30.50 -3.84 -27.41
CA GLN A 350 -30.69 -4.48 -28.71
C GLN A 350 -29.53 -4.04 -29.61
N ILE A 351 -28.35 -4.60 -29.36
CA ILE A 351 -27.19 -4.41 -30.21
C ILE A 351 -27.40 -5.35 -31.41
N ASN A 352 -27.72 -4.78 -32.55
CA ASN A 352 -27.80 -5.56 -33.78
C ASN A 352 -26.37 -5.95 -34.23
N GLN A 353 -26.29 -6.94 -35.14
CA GLN A 353 -25.01 -7.46 -35.61
C GLN A 353 -24.11 -6.36 -36.22
N LYS A 354 -24.68 -5.32 -36.82
CA LYS A 354 -23.96 -4.21 -37.45
C LYS A 354 -23.25 -3.33 -36.41
N ASP A 355 -23.83 -3.18 -35.23
CA ASP A 355 -23.24 -2.44 -34.11
C ASP A 355 -22.14 -3.27 -33.42
N LEU A 356 -22.34 -4.60 -33.29
CA LEU A 356 -21.28 -5.52 -32.85
C LEU A 356 -20.07 -5.50 -33.80
N ASP A 357 -20.32 -5.52 -35.11
CA ASP A 357 -19.26 -5.49 -36.12
C ASP A 357 -18.46 -4.17 -36.09
N LYS A 358 -19.11 -3.04 -35.82
CA LYS A 358 -18.43 -1.74 -35.61
C LYS A 358 -17.53 -1.76 -34.39
N ILE A 359 -18.01 -2.29 -33.26
CA ILE A 359 -17.22 -2.40 -32.01
C ILE A 359 -16.02 -3.32 -32.25
N PHE A 360 -16.24 -4.47 -32.89
CA PHE A 360 -15.20 -5.46 -33.16
C PHE A 360 -14.11 -4.90 -34.08
N ASN A 361 -14.49 -4.15 -35.12
CA ASN A 361 -13.55 -3.50 -36.03
C ASN A 361 -12.77 -2.35 -35.37
N LYS A 362 -13.37 -1.65 -34.41
CA LYS A 362 -12.70 -0.61 -33.61
C LYS A 362 -11.63 -1.22 -32.70
N ILE A 363 -11.90 -2.37 -32.08
CA ILE A 363 -10.95 -3.13 -31.26
C ILE A 363 -9.79 -3.68 -32.11
N LYS A 364 -10.08 -4.26 -33.29
CA LYS A 364 -9.04 -4.78 -34.21
C LYS A 364 -8.07 -3.70 -34.72
N ARG A 365 -8.52 -2.46 -34.88
CA ARG A 365 -7.66 -1.33 -35.28
C ARG A 365 -6.76 -0.85 -34.14
N SER A 366 -7.17 -1.04 -32.89
CA SER A 366 -6.39 -0.65 -31.71
C SER A 366 -5.30 -1.66 -31.33
N SER A 367 -5.37 -2.91 -31.81
CA SER A 367 -4.35 -3.95 -31.52
C SER A 367 -3.23 -4.04 -32.57
N LYS A 368 -3.19 -3.11 -33.53
CA LYS A 368 -2.16 -3.03 -34.59
C LYS A 368 -1.38 -1.71 -34.58
N ARG A 369 -1.41 -0.97 -33.47
CA ARG A 369 -0.52 0.17 -33.22
C ARG A 369 0.33 -0.10 -32.00
#